data_AF-A0A2C9VHI3-F1
#
_entry.id   AF-A0A2C9VHI3-F1
#
_cell.length_a   1.000
_cell.length_b   1.000
_cell.length_c   1.000
_cell.angle_alpha   90.00
_cell.angle_beta   90.00
_cell.angle_gamma   90.00
#
_symmetry.space_group_name_H-M   'P 1'
#
loop_
_entity.id
_entity.type
_entity.pdbx_description
1 polymer ?
#
loop_
_entity_poly.entity_id
_entity_poly.type
_entity_poly.pdbx_seq_one_letter_code
_entity_poly.pdbx_strand_id
1 'polypeptide(L)'
;MRGKARRRPTESFNPQPTPDRRQFPFSTSVANTSRDSDASFASSRPSTIGVGRSSELYTDRAHQNSAIRSINTYLSSHSSLLSLKTHPISSAKEITEVLQFLLHQLDYPSTKLEDDLFIILKSLNCPFKVIKSTLRAPNTPHNWPSFLAVIHWLVQIAMYKEHLAANSRSHVENNGMLVYAFNSYLSYIRGDDDSVEALDREFMEKLERERDSVLESVKVLESNFNELSAKAEAMRKGPTEIERLEKERSVLEEDVKKFHAMISEFNQRIEGMEKLLEEKRKELDAKVEERKRIIEENEDLKKRVDEQSFNLRDAERMKRELQAVERDIGEAEAARNSWEEKMWDLDAAIGHKFKELEALSMECNQAARRLKLGNGFQYVLNAEGSTPAQVMGIDYKSTVKPGLESFADDIKKNSMAKLEELISLQQESSELTAKIEGKKNRIAALQSNIDEVEAQLNSSRKETEEYANRCAVEATKLVQDVQMEAHNLDVLEREAAEFLKDSEKKLQEAIKRSEEEIQMHARELFTVVDAVSKYKEHMEAKISEMKNKLSETAVSVSGAYKRSLPAQFGISLDAIHTT
;
A
#
# COMPACT_ATOMS: atom_id res chain seq x y z
N MET A 1 59.11 39.09 1.22
CA MET A 1 60.13 40.05 1.66
C MET A 1 61.08 39.35 2.65
N ARG A 2 62.40 39.56 2.48
CA ARG A 2 63.54 39.54 3.44
C ARG A 2 63.49 38.58 4.66
N GLY A 3 64.50 37.76 5.01
CA GLY A 3 65.86 37.54 4.52
C GLY A 3 66.88 37.39 5.68
N LYS A 4 67.66 36.29 5.67
CA LYS A 4 69.05 36.07 6.22
C LYS A 4 69.24 36.15 7.76
N ALA A 5 70.16 35.44 8.45
CA ALA A 5 71.44 34.83 8.07
C ALA A 5 71.97 33.78 9.09
N ARG A 6 72.69 32.76 8.56
CA ARG A 6 73.99 32.14 8.97
C ARG A 6 74.40 31.97 10.45
N ARG A 7 74.87 30.75 10.78
CA ARG A 7 76.26 30.43 11.21
C ARG A 7 76.56 28.91 11.08
N ARG A 8 77.72 28.55 10.49
CA ARG A 8 78.46 27.25 10.63
C ARG A 8 79.46 27.37 11.80
N PRO A 9 80.06 26.31 12.41
CA PRO A 9 81.28 25.59 11.91
C PRO A 9 81.30 24.05 12.23
N THR A 10 81.83 23.12 11.41
CA THR A 10 83.23 22.66 11.18
C THR A 10 83.59 21.34 11.91
N GLU A 11 83.94 20.33 11.08
CA GLU A 11 84.89 19.20 11.16
C GLU A 11 85.59 18.72 12.47
N SER A 12 85.55 17.38 12.62
CA SER A 12 86.65 16.41 12.82
C SER A 12 87.52 16.36 14.09
N PHE A 13 87.62 15.12 14.60
CA PHE A 13 88.82 14.40 15.07
C PHE A 13 89.58 14.78 16.36
N ASN A 14 89.83 13.69 17.10
CA ASN A 14 90.98 13.32 17.97
C ASN A 14 90.79 13.41 19.50
N PRO A 15 91.33 12.41 20.22
CA PRO A 15 92.71 12.56 20.69
C PRO A 15 93.62 11.31 20.60
N GLN A 16 94.88 11.57 20.23
CA GLN A 16 96.15 10.86 20.52
C GLN A 16 96.57 11.05 22.02
N PRO A 17 97.70 10.52 22.56
CA PRO A 17 98.83 9.79 21.95
C PRO A 17 99.35 8.52 22.68
N THR A 18 100.23 7.79 21.99
CA THR A 18 101.16 6.73 22.48
C THR A 18 102.38 7.32 23.23
N PRO A 19 103.14 6.53 24.03
CA PRO A 19 104.32 5.85 23.47
C PRO A 19 104.68 4.46 24.06
N ASP A 20 105.01 3.55 23.13
CA ASP A 20 106.23 2.74 23.04
C ASP A 20 106.53 1.50 23.95
N ARG A 21 106.94 0.45 23.20
CA ARG A 21 107.93 -0.62 23.46
C ARG A 21 107.67 -1.81 24.41
N ARG A 22 107.78 -3.00 23.76
CA ARG A 22 108.38 -4.30 24.19
C ARG A 22 107.51 -5.13 25.17
N GLN A 23 107.18 -6.41 24.99
CA GLN A 23 107.83 -7.57 24.35
C GLN A 23 106.77 -8.65 23.99
N PHE A 24 107.11 -9.51 23.03
CA PHE A 24 106.40 -10.65 22.41
C PHE A 24 106.18 -11.88 23.35
N PRO A 25 105.71 -13.07 22.87
CA PRO A 25 104.32 -13.41 22.50
C PRO A 25 103.91 -14.81 23.05
N PHE A 26 102.64 -15.23 22.92
CA PHE A 26 102.33 -16.59 22.45
C PHE A 26 100.89 -16.65 21.96
N SER A 27 100.74 -17.25 20.78
CA SER A 27 99.58 -17.19 19.89
C SER A 27 98.64 -18.36 20.15
N THR A 28 97.34 -18.07 20.21
CA THR A 28 96.23 -19.04 20.19
C THR A 28 95.83 -19.32 18.75
N SER A 29 95.86 -20.59 18.38
CA SER A 29 95.44 -21.15 17.09
C SER A 29 93.96 -21.54 17.11
N VAL A 30 93.17 -21.14 16.10
CA VAL A 30 92.05 -21.96 15.59
C VAL A 30 91.85 -21.72 14.09
N ALA A 31 91.67 -22.85 13.40
CA ALA A 31 91.05 -23.07 12.08
C ALA A 31 91.82 -22.67 10.81
N ASN A 32 92.26 -23.68 10.07
CA ASN A 32 91.58 -23.98 8.81
C ASN A 32 91.76 -25.42 8.34
N THR A 33 90.78 -25.85 7.58
CA THR A 33 90.49 -27.17 7.01
C THR A 33 91.33 -27.49 5.76
N SER A 34 91.75 -28.75 5.60
CA SER A 34 92.05 -29.43 4.31
C SER A 34 92.22 -30.92 4.63
N ARG A 35 91.35 -31.85 4.22
CA ARG A 35 91.05 -32.38 2.87
C ARG A 35 92.28 -33.03 2.20
N ASP A 36 92.09 -34.32 1.90
CA ASP A 36 93.04 -35.33 1.41
C ASP A 36 93.82 -34.94 0.16
N SER A 37 95.05 -35.46 0.05
CA SER A 37 95.64 -35.91 -1.22
C SER A 37 96.81 -36.86 -0.96
N ASP A 38 96.63 -38.09 -1.44
CA ASP A 38 97.67 -39.04 -1.82
C ASP A 38 98.69 -38.40 -2.76
N ALA A 39 100.00 -38.61 -2.50
CA ALA A 39 101.02 -38.69 -3.54
C ALA A 39 102.31 -39.30 -2.98
N SER A 40 102.65 -40.47 -3.51
CA SER A 40 103.99 -41.06 -3.46
C SER A 40 105.05 -40.11 -4.01
N PHE A 41 106.18 -39.98 -3.32
CA PHE A 41 107.48 -39.74 -3.95
C PHE A 41 108.62 -40.32 -3.10
N ALA A 42 108.93 -41.58 -3.38
CA ALA A 42 110.29 -42.09 -3.20
C ALA A 42 111.23 -41.33 -4.16
N SER A 43 112.52 -41.28 -3.80
CA SER A 43 113.64 -40.70 -4.57
C SER A 43 113.97 -39.24 -4.25
N SER A 44 114.89 -39.06 -3.32
CA SER A 44 115.96 -38.06 -3.44
C SER A 44 117.22 -38.61 -2.78
N ARG A 45 117.99 -39.38 -3.57
CA ARG A 45 119.43 -39.54 -3.35
C ARG A 45 120.08 -38.17 -3.52
N PRO A 46 120.90 -37.68 -2.57
CA PRO A 46 121.86 -36.63 -2.87
C PRO A 46 122.95 -37.24 -3.76
N SER A 47 123.18 -36.58 -4.89
CA SER A 47 124.15 -36.94 -5.91
C SER A 47 125.56 -37.14 -5.33
N THR A 48 126.18 -38.21 -5.81
CA THR A 48 127.61 -38.53 -5.74
C THR A 48 128.47 -37.29 -5.95
N ILE A 49 129.07 -36.78 -4.88
CA ILE A 49 130.22 -35.88 -4.97
C ILE A 49 131.34 -36.67 -5.63
N GLY A 50 131.68 -36.28 -6.85
CA GLY A 50 132.76 -36.87 -7.63
C GLY A 50 134.08 -36.81 -6.85
N VAL A 51 134.69 -37.98 -6.69
CA VAL A 51 135.98 -38.26 -6.03
C VAL A 51 137.18 -37.67 -6.81
N GLY A 52 136.97 -36.64 -7.64
CA GLY A 52 137.97 -36.08 -8.55
C GLY A 52 138.52 -34.68 -8.20
N ARG A 53 138.04 -34.02 -7.13
CA ARG A 53 138.38 -32.62 -6.79
C ARG A 53 138.92 -32.38 -5.37
N SER A 54 139.31 -33.43 -4.65
CA SER A 54 139.70 -33.34 -3.24
C SER A 54 141.06 -32.67 -3.01
N SER A 55 141.99 -32.72 -3.97
CA SER A 55 143.31 -32.08 -3.84
C SER A 55 143.30 -30.57 -4.09
N GLU A 56 142.29 -30.05 -4.81
CA GLU A 56 142.19 -28.61 -5.14
C GLU A 56 141.75 -27.77 -3.93
N LEU A 57 140.94 -28.33 -3.02
CA LEU A 57 140.44 -27.61 -1.85
C LEU A 57 141.53 -27.22 -0.84
N TYR A 58 142.59 -28.02 -0.75
CA TYR A 58 143.72 -27.75 0.15
C TYR A 58 144.73 -26.77 -0.44
N THR A 59 144.50 -26.24 -1.65
CA THR A 59 145.31 -25.15 -2.21
C THR A 59 144.88 -23.78 -1.67
N ASP A 60 143.62 -23.64 -1.23
CA ASP A 60 143.10 -22.40 -0.67
C ASP A 60 143.57 -22.18 0.78
N ARG A 61 144.07 -20.97 1.07
CA ARG A 61 144.69 -20.61 2.34
C ARG A 61 143.66 -20.52 3.48
N ALA A 62 142.42 -20.14 3.20
CA ALA A 62 141.37 -20.12 4.21
C ALA A 62 141.00 -21.55 4.63
N HIS A 63 140.87 -22.47 3.67
CA HIS A 63 140.64 -23.89 3.95
C HIS A 63 141.79 -24.54 4.71
N GLN A 64 143.05 -24.29 4.33
CA GLN A 64 144.22 -24.78 5.07
C GLN A 64 144.20 -24.32 6.53
N ASN A 65 143.91 -23.04 6.80
CA ASN A 65 143.82 -22.51 8.17
C ASN A 65 142.64 -23.12 8.95
N SER A 66 141.55 -23.49 8.30
CA SER A 66 140.43 -24.20 8.94
C SER A 66 140.80 -25.65 9.29
N ALA A 67 141.42 -26.37 8.36
CA ALA A 67 141.89 -27.73 8.57
C ALA A 67 142.89 -27.81 9.73
N ILE A 68 143.83 -26.86 9.79
CA ILE A 68 144.81 -26.77 10.88
C ILE A 68 144.15 -26.48 12.22
N ARG A 69 143.16 -25.58 12.27
CA ARG A 69 142.39 -25.36 13.50
C ARG A 69 141.74 -26.66 13.96
N SER A 70 141.08 -27.40 13.06
CA SER A 70 140.49 -28.71 13.38
C SER A 70 141.52 -29.71 13.90
N ILE A 71 142.68 -29.81 13.24
CA ILE A 71 143.76 -30.70 13.67
C ILE A 71 144.28 -30.30 15.06
N ASN A 72 144.60 -29.03 15.26
CA ASN A 72 145.14 -28.54 16.53
C ASN A 72 144.12 -28.66 17.67
N THR A 73 142.82 -28.48 17.41
CA THR A 73 141.76 -28.75 18.40
C THR A 73 141.74 -30.21 18.84
N TYR A 74 141.83 -31.15 17.88
CA TYR A 74 141.88 -32.59 18.19
C TYR A 74 143.16 -32.99 18.93
N LEU A 75 144.31 -32.47 18.50
CA LEU A 75 145.59 -32.69 19.18
C LEU A 75 145.58 -32.14 20.62
N SER A 76 144.91 -31.01 20.84
CA SER A 76 144.74 -30.40 22.17
C SER A 76 143.79 -31.21 23.06
N SER A 77 142.70 -31.78 22.51
CA SER A 77 141.76 -32.60 23.30
C SER A 77 142.40 -33.88 23.83
N HIS A 78 143.45 -34.38 23.15
CA HIS A 78 144.22 -35.54 23.56
C HIS A 78 145.49 -35.17 24.35
N SER A 79 145.59 -33.94 24.87
CA SER A 79 146.69 -33.44 25.70
C SER A 79 148.09 -33.57 25.05
N SER A 80 148.17 -33.54 23.71
CA SER A 80 149.47 -33.55 23.03
C SER A 80 150.07 -32.15 22.95
N LEU A 81 151.41 -32.03 23.12
CA LEU A 81 152.14 -30.77 22.97
C LEU A 81 152.38 -30.39 21.49
N LEU A 82 151.81 -31.16 20.56
CA LEU A 82 152.04 -31.03 19.12
C LEU A 82 151.06 -30.03 18.51
N SER A 83 151.57 -29.13 17.66
CA SER A 83 150.74 -28.16 16.94
C SER A 83 151.33 -27.86 15.56
N LEU A 84 150.47 -27.88 14.54
CA LEU A 84 150.85 -27.55 13.16
C LEU A 84 150.59 -26.08 12.84
N LYS A 85 151.50 -25.46 12.08
CA LYS A 85 151.41 -24.07 11.58
C LYS A 85 151.59 -24.02 10.06
N THR A 86 150.88 -23.10 9.40
CA THR A 86 150.98 -22.83 7.94
C THR A 86 152.05 -21.79 7.57
N HIS A 87 152.33 -20.83 8.45
CA HIS A 87 153.32 -19.77 8.17
C HIS A 87 154.13 -19.39 9.43
N PRO A 88 155.45 -19.71 9.47
CA PRO A 88 156.13 -20.64 8.57
C PRO A 88 155.55 -22.06 8.69
N ILE A 89 155.64 -22.86 7.62
CA ILE A 89 155.18 -24.27 7.63
C ILE A 89 155.96 -25.02 8.71
N SER A 90 155.25 -25.79 9.55
CA SER A 90 155.84 -26.63 10.59
C SER A 90 157.00 -27.49 10.07
N SER A 91 157.95 -27.79 10.96
CA SER A 91 159.13 -28.57 10.59
C SER A 91 158.74 -29.98 10.13
N ALA A 92 159.54 -30.59 9.25
CA ALA A 92 159.30 -31.97 8.81
C ALA A 92 159.22 -32.96 9.99
N LYS A 93 159.95 -32.68 11.08
CA LYS A 93 159.93 -33.45 12.32
C LYS A 93 158.59 -33.33 13.04
N GLU A 94 158.07 -32.12 13.23
CA GLU A 94 156.73 -31.89 13.83
C GLU A 94 155.62 -32.59 13.03
N ILE A 95 155.67 -32.51 11.70
CA ILE A 95 154.69 -33.17 10.83
C ILE A 95 154.74 -34.69 10.98
N THR A 96 155.95 -35.26 11.08
CA THR A 96 156.18 -36.69 11.28
C THR A 96 155.67 -37.15 12.65
N GLU A 97 155.93 -36.36 13.72
CA GLU A 97 155.45 -36.64 15.08
C GLU A 97 153.92 -36.60 15.17
N VAL A 98 153.28 -35.63 14.51
CA VAL A 98 151.81 -35.57 14.44
C VAL A 98 151.23 -36.78 13.71
N LEU A 99 151.84 -37.19 12.59
CA LEU A 99 151.42 -38.39 11.87
C LEU A 99 151.58 -39.65 12.74
N GLN A 100 152.71 -39.81 13.43
CA GLN A 100 152.92 -40.94 14.35
C GLN A 100 151.89 -40.96 15.48
N PHE A 101 151.60 -39.79 16.07
CA PHE A 101 150.59 -39.66 17.11
C PHE A 101 149.20 -40.08 16.62
N LEU A 102 148.76 -39.58 15.46
CA LEU A 102 147.47 -39.93 14.88
C LEU A 102 147.37 -41.42 14.54
N LEU A 103 148.45 -41.99 14.01
CA LEU A 103 148.51 -43.43 13.74
C LEU A 103 148.40 -44.26 15.03
N HIS A 104 148.99 -43.80 16.14
CA HIS A 104 148.84 -44.46 17.44
C HIS A 104 147.38 -44.42 17.95
N GLN A 105 146.69 -43.27 17.83
CA GLN A 105 145.26 -43.16 18.22
C GLN A 105 144.34 -44.06 17.38
N LEU A 106 144.74 -44.35 16.14
CA LEU A 106 144.03 -45.25 15.25
C LEU A 106 144.38 -46.73 15.46
N ASP A 107 145.19 -47.09 16.46
CA ASP A 107 145.72 -48.44 16.75
C ASP A 107 146.71 -48.98 15.69
N TYR A 108 147.40 -48.09 14.97
CA TYR A 108 148.46 -48.44 14.00
C TYR A 108 149.83 -47.86 14.40
N PRO A 109 150.45 -48.27 15.52
CA PRO A 109 151.75 -47.75 15.92
C PRO A 109 152.83 -48.09 14.87
N SER A 110 153.49 -47.09 14.30
CA SER A 110 154.56 -47.27 13.30
C SER A 110 155.93 -46.93 13.89
N THR A 111 156.91 -47.81 13.67
CA THR A 111 158.32 -47.57 14.03
C THR A 111 159.15 -47.03 12.85
N LYS A 112 158.70 -47.27 11.61
CA LYS A 112 159.30 -46.73 10.37
C LYS A 112 158.23 -46.04 9.53
N LEU A 113 157.93 -44.79 9.88
CA LEU A 113 156.86 -44.02 9.21
C LEU A 113 157.04 -43.97 7.68
N GLU A 114 158.29 -43.94 7.18
CA GLU A 114 158.55 -43.84 5.75
C GLU A 114 158.06 -45.01 4.90
N ASP A 115 158.06 -46.22 5.46
CA ASP A 115 157.60 -47.43 4.78
C ASP A 115 156.16 -47.77 5.16
N ASP A 116 155.79 -47.58 6.43
CA ASP A 116 154.50 -48.00 6.96
C ASP A 116 153.36 -47.05 6.58
N LEU A 117 153.62 -45.74 6.49
CA LEU A 117 152.57 -44.74 6.27
C LEU A 117 151.79 -45.03 4.98
N PHE A 118 152.46 -45.43 3.90
CA PHE A 118 151.79 -45.74 2.65
C PHE A 118 150.92 -47.01 2.75
N ILE A 119 151.36 -48.03 3.48
CA ILE A 119 150.60 -49.26 3.71
C ILE A 119 149.35 -48.95 4.53
N ILE A 120 149.48 -48.15 5.58
CA ILE A 120 148.37 -47.77 6.47
C ILE A 120 147.38 -46.86 5.72
N LEU A 121 147.86 -45.87 4.97
CA LEU A 121 146.97 -45.03 4.17
C LEU A 121 146.22 -45.85 3.11
N LYS A 122 146.84 -46.90 2.55
CA LYS A 122 146.17 -47.81 1.63
C LYS A 122 145.14 -48.71 2.33
N SER A 123 145.44 -49.25 3.52
CA SER A 123 144.49 -50.08 4.27
C SER A 123 143.27 -49.28 4.75
N LEU A 124 143.48 -48.01 5.08
CA LEU A 124 142.41 -47.08 5.46
C LEU A 124 141.69 -46.47 4.24
N ASN A 125 142.03 -46.86 3.01
CA ASN A 125 141.49 -46.31 1.76
C ASN A 125 141.55 -44.76 1.70
N CYS A 126 142.72 -44.20 1.99
CA CYS A 126 142.93 -42.75 1.98
C CYS A 126 142.66 -42.15 0.59
N PRO A 127 141.79 -41.12 0.49
CA PRO A 127 141.42 -40.52 -0.79
C PRO A 127 142.50 -39.59 -1.36
N PHE A 128 143.56 -39.27 -0.61
CA PHE A 128 144.62 -38.35 -1.01
C PHE A 128 145.88 -39.12 -1.43
N LYS A 129 146.44 -38.77 -2.60
CA LYS A 129 147.64 -39.42 -3.14
C LYS A 129 148.90 -38.73 -2.62
N VAL A 130 149.76 -39.47 -1.94
CA VAL A 130 151.10 -39.03 -1.50
C VAL A 130 152.15 -39.96 -2.10
N ILE A 131 153.26 -39.40 -2.59
CA ILE A 131 154.34 -40.16 -3.24
C ILE A 131 155.49 -40.35 -2.26
N LYS A 132 156.14 -41.52 -2.24
CA LYS A 132 157.24 -41.84 -1.31
C LYS A 132 158.38 -40.79 -1.31
N SER A 133 158.70 -40.21 -2.47
CA SER A 133 159.73 -39.16 -2.58
C SER A 133 159.37 -37.84 -1.89
N THR A 134 158.08 -37.53 -1.73
CA THR A 134 157.61 -36.29 -1.07
C THR A 134 157.67 -36.33 0.45
N LEU A 135 157.88 -37.51 1.03
CA LEU A 135 157.90 -37.72 2.49
C LEU A 135 159.19 -37.26 3.16
N ARG A 136 160.30 -37.16 2.40
CA ARG A 136 161.56 -36.60 2.92
C ARG A 136 161.52 -35.09 3.16
N ALA A 137 160.60 -34.39 2.49
CA ALA A 137 160.44 -32.93 2.59
C ALA A 137 158.94 -32.54 2.56
N PRO A 138 158.16 -32.92 3.59
CA PRO A 138 156.71 -32.70 3.64
C PRO A 138 156.36 -31.23 3.91
N ASN A 139 157.33 -30.44 4.39
CA ASN A 139 157.20 -29.02 4.70
C ASN A 139 157.43 -28.09 3.48
N THR A 140 157.67 -28.64 2.29
CA THR A 140 157.83 -27.82 1.07
C THR A 140 156.47 -27.24 0.63
N PRO A 141 156.40 -25.98 0.18
CA PRO A 141 155.12 -25.33 -0.16
C PRO A 141 154.27 -26.08 -1.18
N HIS A 142 154.90 -26.84 -2.09
CA HIS A 142 154.19 -27.66 -3.09
C HIS A 142 153.64 -28.98 -2.52
N ASN A 143 154.29 -29.59 -1.53
CA ASN A 143 153.86 -30.87 -0.97
C ASN A 143 152.93 -30.70 0.25
N TRP A 144 153.06 -29.58 0.97
CA TRP A 144 152.32 -29.29 2.20
C TRP A 144 150.79 -29.43 2.08
N PRO A 145 150.12 -28.93 1.00
CA PRO A 145 148.69 -29.13 0.82
C PRO A 145 148.25 -30.60 0.86
N SER A 146 149.04 -31.50 0.27
CA SER A 146 148.72 -32.94 0.22
C SER A 146 148.92 -33.60 1.58
N PHE A 147 149.98 -33.24 2.30
CA PHE A 147 150.22 -33.73 3.66
C PHE A 147 149.19 -33.22 4.66
N LEU A 148 148.83 -31.94 4.57
CA LEU A 148 147.79 -31.35 5.40
C LEU A 148 146.44 -32.04 5.18
N ALA A 149 146.11 -32.37 3.92
CA ALA A 149 144.90 -33.12 3.59
C ALA A 149 144.87 -34.51 4.23
N VAL A 150 146.00 -35.24 4.16
CA VAL A 150 146.13 -36.55 4.81
C VAL A 150 146.00 -36.44 6.33
N ILE A 151 146.69 -35.49 6.96
CA ILE A 151 146.65 -35.31 8.43
C ILE A 151 145.23 -34.92 8.87
N HIS A 152 144.60 -33.98 8.18
CA HIS A 152 143.24 -33.56 8.48
C HIS A 152 142.26 -34.73 8.35
N TRP A 153 142.40 -35.54 7.29
CA TRP A 153 141.58 -36.73 7.10
C TRP A 153 141.79 -37.80 8.17
N LEU A 154 143.04 -38.06 8.58
CA LEU A 154 143.34 -38.98 9.68
C LEU A 154 142.71 -38.51 11.00
N VAL A 155 142.72 -37.20 11.28
CA VAL A 155 142.01 -36.62 12.43
C VAL A 155 140.51 -36.88 12.36
N GLN A 156 139.88 -36.67 11.19
CA GLN A 156 138.44 -36.91 11.04
C GLN A 156 138.06 -38.39 11.29
N ILE A 157 138.90 -39.33 10.85
CA ILE A 157 138.70 -40.76 11.14
C ILE A 157 138.84 -41.05 12.64
N ALA A 158 139.86 -40.48 13.28
CA ALA A 158 140.09 -40.70 14.70
C ALA A 158 138.91 -40.16 15.55
N MET A 159 138.41 -38.97 15.21
CA MET A 159 137.19 -38.40 15.83
C MET A 159 135.96 -39.28 15.62
N TYR A 160 135.77 -39.84 14.43
CA TYR A 160 134.64 -40.73 14.14
C TYR A 160 134.70 -42.04 14.95
N LYS A 161 135.89 -42.64 15.04
CA LYS A 161 136.13 -43.85 15.85
C LYS A 161 135.77 -43.62 17.31
N GLU A 162 136.17 -42.50 17.88
CA GLU A 162 135.85 -42.11 19.26
C GLU A 162 134.33 -41.97 19.49
N HIS A 163 133.62 -41.32 18.57
CA HIS A 163 132.16 -41.17 18.65
C HIS A 163 131.40 -42.51 18.57
N LEU A 164 131.87 -43.45 17.75
CA LEU A 164 131.28 -44.78 17.68
C LEU A 164 131.45 -45.56 18.99
N ALA A 165 132.64 -45.48 19.62
CA ALA A 165 132.89 -46.15 20.89
C ALA A 165 131.98 -45.63 22.01
N ALA A 166 131.64 -44.34 22.02
CA ALA A 166 130.72 -43.75 22.99
C ALA A 166 129.27 -44.22 22.82
N ASN A 167 128.75 -44.26 21.59
CA ASN A 167 127.34 -44.64 21.33
C ASN A 167 127.08 -46.14 21.36
N SER A 168 128.09 -46.98 21.12
CA SER A 168 127.89 -48.44 21.14
C SER A 168 127.54 -48.98 22.54
N ARG A 169 128.00 -48.32 23.62
CA ARG A 169 127.71 -48.76 24.99
C ARG A 169 126.25 -48.52 25.39
N SER A 170 125.69 -47.38 24.98
CA SER A 170 124.30 -47.01 25.34
C SER A 170 123.27 -47.97 24.75
N HIS A 171 123.55 -48.60 23.60
CA HIS A 171 122.58 -49.49 22.97
C HIS A 171 122.48 -50.86 23.67
N VAL A 172 123.60 -51.37 24.19
CA VAL A 172 123.65 -52.65 24.90
C VAL A 172 123.14 -52.50 26.33
N GLU A 173 123.48 -51.41 27.01
CA GLU A 173 123.07 -51.15 28.40
C GLU A 173 121.55 -50.94 28.56
N ASN A 174 120.84 -50.51 27.52
CA ASN A 174 119.40 -50.25 27.56
C ASN A 174 118.52 -51.50 27.45
N ASN A 175 119.08 -52.66 27.09
CA ASN A 175 118.32 -53.89 26.96
C ASN A 175 118.67 -54.84 28.11
N GLY A 176 117.82 -54.86 29.15
CA GLY A 176 118.04 -55.67 30.35
C GLY A 176 118.26 -57.16 30.06
N MET A 177 117.66 -57.70 28.99
CA MET A 177 117.85 -59.09 28.56
C MET A 177 119.24 -59.31 27.96
N LEU A 178 119.75 -58.35 27.18
CA LEU A 178 121.10 -58.44 26.60
C LEU A 178 122.18 -58.28 27.66
N VAL A 179 121.98 -57.39 28.64
CA VAL A 179 122.90 -57.22 29.79
C VAL A 179 122.94 -58.49 30.62
N TYR A 180 121.78 -59.08 30.94
CA TYR A 180 121.69 -60.38 31.61
C TYR A 180 122.41 -61.47 30.82
N ALA A 181 122.07 -61.66 29.54
CA ALA A 181 122.69 -62.69 28.70
C ALA A 181 124.22 -62.52 28.59
N PHE A 182 124.71 -61.28 28.48
CA PHE A 182 126.14 -60.98 28.43
C PHE A 182 126.85 -61.31 29.74
N ASN A 183 126.29 -60.90 30.88
CA ASN A 183 126.89 -61.15 32.19
C ASN A 183 126.85 -62.64 32.55
N SER A 184 125.73 -63.33 32.27
CA SER A 184 125.63 -64.78 32.47
C SER A 184 126.64 -65.54 31.61
N TYR A 185 126.86 -65.12 30.36
CA TYR A 185 127.88 -65.70 29.50
C TYR A 185 129.31 -65.46 30.00
N LEU A 186 129.59 -64.26 30.53
CA LEU A 186 130.89 -63.95 31.14
C LEU A 186 131.17 -64.80 32.39
N SER A 187 130.17 -64.98 33.26
CA SER A 187 130.30 -65.84 34.44
C SER A 187 130.44 -67.32 34.06
N TYR A 188 129.72 -67.78 33.03
CA TYR A 188 129.86 -69.12 32.46
C TYR A 188 131.28 -69.40 31.94
N ILE A 189 131.87 -68.50 31.16
CA ILE A 189 133.26 -68.67 30.65
C ILE A 189 134.27 -68.75 31.81
N ARG A 190 133.99 -68.07 32.93
CA ARG A 190 134.84 -68.07 34.13
C ARG A 190 134.62 -69.31 35.01
N GLY A 191 133.58 -70.12 34.74
CA GLY A 191 133.20 -71.27 35.56
C GLY A 191 132.65 -70.90 36.94
N ASP A 192 132.07 -69.71 37.06
CA ASP A 192 131.50 -69.19 38.31
C ASP A 192 129.98 -69.35 38.30
N ASP A 193 129.53 -70.57 38.60
CA ASP A 193 128.12 -70.95 38.57
C ASP A 193 127.30 -70.24 39.67
N ASP A 194 127.90 -69.94 40.83
CA ASP A 194 127.25 -69.20 41.94
C ASP A 194 126.86 -67.78 41.49
N SER A 195 127.73 -67.10 40.72
CA SER A 195 127.42 -65.79 40.16
C SER A 195 126.31 -65.84 39.11
N VAL A 196 126.17 -66.93 38.36
CA VAL A 196 125.05 -67.10 37.41
C VAL A 196 123.73 -67.26 38.16
N GLU A 197 123.69 -68.09 39.20
CA GLU A 197 122.47 -68.30 39.99
C GLU A 197 122.02 -67.01 40.70
N ALA A 198 122.98 -66.20 41.19
CA ALA A 198 122.69 -64.88 41.75
C ALA A 198 122.08 -63.92 40.71
N LEU A 199 122.65 -63.88 39.50
CA LEU A 199 122.14 -63.07 38.39
C LEU A 199 120.74 -63.52 37.93
N ASP A 200 120.50 -64.83 37.86
CA ASP A 200 119.18 -65.41 37.51
C ASP A 200 118.12 -64.98 38.52
N ARG A 201 118.45 -65.04 39.82
CA ARG A 201 117.53 -64.63 40.88
C ARG A 201 117.20 -63.14 40.81
N GLU A 202 118.21 -62.29 40.66
CA GLU A 202 118.02 -60.84 40.55
C GLU A 202 117.18 -60.48 39.32
N PHE A 203 117.47 -61.12 38.18
CA PHE A 203 116.74 -60.87 36.93
C PHE A 203 115.28 -61.34 37.03
N MET A 204 115.04 -62.52 37.60
CA MET A 204 113.68 -63.01 37.85
C MET A 204 112.91 -62.10 38.80
N GLU A 205 113.51 -61.66 39.90
CA GLU A 205 112.86 -60.73 40.84
C GLU A 205 112.55 -59.38 40.16
N LYS A 206 113.40 -58.92 39.24
CA LYS A 206 113.13 -57.72 38.43
C LYS A 206 111.92 -57.93 37.52
N LEU A 207 111.86 -59.05 36.79
CA LEU A 207 110.73 -59.38 35.91
C LEU A 207 109.42 -59.53 36.70
N GLU A 208 109.45 -60.11 37.89
CA GLU A 208 108.27 -60.23 38.74
C GLU A 208 107.74 -58.86 39.19
N ARG A 209 108.63 -57.96 39.62
CA ARG A 209 108.25 -56.57 39.97
C ARG A 209 107.68 -55.82 38.77
N GLU A 210 108.27 -55.97 37.59
CA GLU A 210 107.76 -55.37 36.35
C GLU A 210 106.37 -55.92 36.01
N ARG A 211 106.18 -57.23 36.08
CA ARG A 211 104.88 -57.89 35.86
C ARG A 211 103.82 -57.42 36.85
N ASP A 212 104.15 -57.31 38.13
CA ASP A 212 103.21 -56.84 39.15
C ASP A 212 102.86 -55.35 38.97
N SER A 213 103.84 -54.52 38.59
CA SER A 213 103.61 -53.12 38.23
C SER A 213 102.67 -52.98 37.03
N VAL A 214 102.88 -53.80 35.98
CA VAL A 214 102.01 -53.82 34.80
C VAL A 214 100.61 -54.30 35.18
N LEU A 215 100.47 -55.37 35.97
CA LEU A 215 99.17 -55.85 36.43
C LEU A 215 98.40 -54.78 37.21
N GLU A 216 99.06 -54.03 38.08
CA GLU A 216 98.42 -52.94 38.81
C GLU A 216 97.99 -51.81 37.88
N SER A 217 98.83 -51.45 36.90
CA SER A 217 98.46 -50.46 35.89
C SER A 217 97.24 -50.88 35.07
N VAL A 218 97.13 -52.18 34.73
CA VAL A 218 96.00 -52.74 34.00
C VAL A 218 94.72 -52.66 34.85
N LYS A 219 94.77 -53.04 36.14
CA LYS A 219 93.61 -52.94 37.05
C LYS A 219 93.11 -51.50 37.18
N VAL A 220 94.01 -50.54 37.32
CA VAL A 220 93.65 -49.11 37.38
C VAL A 220 92.98 -48.69 36.07
N LEU A 221 93.52 -49.11 34.93
CA LEU A 221 92.98 -48.79 33.62
C LEU A 221 91.60 -49.42 33.39
N GLU A 222 91.39 -50.67 33.80
CA GLU A 222 90.09 -51.35 33.76
C GLU A 222 89.06 -50.66 34.65
N SER A 223 89.44 -50.25 35.86
CA SER A 223 88.55 -49.49 36.75
C SER A 223 88.13 -48.15 36.12
N ASN A 224 89.08 -47.41 35.56
CA ASN A 224 88.81 -46.16 34.85
C ASN A 224 87.93 -46.38 33.62
N PHE A 225 88.17 -47.45 32.86
CA PHE A 225 87.33 -47.81 31.71
C PHE A 225 85.89 -48.08 32.13
N ASN A 226 85.68 -48.85 33.20
CA ASN A 226 84.35 -49.15 33.72
C ASN A 226 83.63 -47.88 34.21
N GLU A 227 84.32 -46.98 34.90
CA GLU A 227 83.76 -45.70 35.33
C GLU A 227 83.37 -44.81 34.14
N LEU A 228 84.26 -44.68 33.15
CA LEU A 228 84.00 -43.91 31.93
C LEU A 228 82.86 -44.51 31.11
N SER A 229 82.79 -45.83 31.01
CA SER A 229 81.70 -46.55 30.33
C SER A 229 80.36 -46.34 31.03
N ALA A 230 80.33 -46.43 32.36
CA ALA A 230 79.13 -46.15 33.15
C ALA A 230 78.67 -44.69 33.01
N LYS A 231 79.61 -43.73 33.01
CA LYS A 231 79.31 -42.32 32.73
C LYS A 231 78.76 -42.12 31.31
N ALA A 232 79.32 -42.80 30.32
CA ALA A 232 78.84 -42.73 28.94
C ALA A 232 77.41 -43.29 28.79
N GLU A 233 77.12 -44.45 29.39
CA GLU A 233 75.77 -45.02 29.38
C GLU A 233 74.76 -44.19 30.17
N ALA A 234 75.16 -43.57 31.28
CA ALA A 234 74.32 -42.61 32.01
C ALA A 234 74.00 -41.37 31.15
N MET A 235 74.98 -40.82 30.42
CA MET A 235 74.77 -39.73 29.46
C MET A 235 73.89 -40.14 28.28
N ARG A 236 73.89 -41.42 27.89
CA ARG A 236 73.07 -41.96 26.80
C ARG A 236 71.62 -42.26 27.21
N LYS A 237 71.38 -42.67 28.46
CA LYS A 237 70.04 -43.02 28.98
C LYS A 237 69.31 -41.85 29.63
N GLY A 238 70.02 -40.81 30.06
CA GLY A 238 69.38 -39.56 30.47
C GLY A 238 68.71 -38.88 29.27
N PRO A 239 67.62 -38.11 29.48
CA PRO A 239 67.10 -37.26 28.42
C PRO A 239 68.24 -36.38 27.95
N THR A 240 68.54 -36.43 26.65
CA THR A 240 69.62 -35.62 26.11
C THR A 240 69.33 -34.15 26.42
N GLU A 241 70.38 -33.38 26.72
CA GLU A 241 70.22 -31.94 26.95
C GLU A 241 69.46 -31.27 25.79
N ILE A 242 69.59 -31.83 24.58
CA ILE A 242 68.80 -31.49 23.40
C ILE A 242 67.30 -31.70 23.60
N GLU A 243 66.84 -32.88 24.04
CA GLU A 243 65.41 -33.13 24.29
C GLU A 243 64.84 -32.22 25.40
N ARG A 244 65.64 -31.93 26.43
CA ARG A 244 65.26 -30.99 27.50
C ARG A 244 65.07 -29.58 26.92
N LEU A 245 66.06 -29.12 26.14
CA LEU A 245 66.04 -27.81 25.48
C LEU A 245 64.95 -27.73 24.40
N GLU A 246 64.61 -28.81 23.71
CA GLU A 246 63.53 -28.86 22.73
C GLU A 246 62.15 -28.74 23.40
N LYS A 247 61.94 -29.39 24.55
CA LYS A 247 60.71 -29.20 25.35
C LYS A 247 60.61 -27.76 25.86
N GLU A 248 61.71 -27.23 26.40
CA GLU A 248 61.77 -25.85 26.88
C GLU A 248 61.49 -24.86 25.73
N ARG A 249 62.11 -25.07 24.57
CA ARG A 249 61.84 -24.29 23.34
C ARG A 249 60.36 -24.39 22.94
N SER A 250 59.76 -25.58 22.94
CA SER A 250 58.34 -25.75 22.58
C SER A 250 57.42 -24.97 23.51
N VAL A 251 57.66 -25.01 24.82
CA VAL A 251 56.90 -24.22 25.81
C VAL A 251 57.07 -22.73 25.56
N LEU A 252 58.30 -22.27 25.34
CA LEU A 252 58.57 -20.86 25.03
C LEU A 252 57.93 -20.42 23.72
N GLU A 253 57.91 -21.27 22.68
CA GLU A 253 57.24 -20.98 21.41
C GLU A 253 55.72 -20.88 21.59
N GLU A 254 55.11 -21.72 22.42
CA GLU A 254 53.68 -21.61 22.77
C GLU A 254 53.39 -20.31 23.52
N ASP A 255 54.23 -19.93 24.47
CA ASP A 255 54.06 -18.69 25.22
C ASP A 255 54.28 -17.46 24.33
N VAL A 256 55.24 -17.49 23.42
CA VAL A 256 55.42 -16.45 22.39
C VAL A 256 54.15 -16.31 21.54
N LYS A 257 53.52 -17.41 21.12
CA LYS A 257 52.25 -17.37 20.38
C LYS A 257 51.13 -16.75 21.23
N LYS A 258 51.01 -17.10 22.51
CA LYS A 258 50.04 -16.50 23.45
C LYS A 258 50.27 -14.99 23.60
N PHE A 259 51.52 -14.55 23.75
CA PHE A 259 51.85 -13.13 23.84
C PHE A 259 51.52 -12.38 22.55
N HIS A 260 51.82 -12.94 21.37
CA HIS A 260 51.43 -12.33 20.11
C HIS A 260 49.90 -12.20 19.96
N ALA A 261 49.14 -13.21 20.38
CA ALA A 261 47.67 -13.15 20.38
C ALA A 261 47.17 -12.03 21.30
N MET A 262 47.68 -11.96 22.53
CA MET A 262 47.32 -10.91 23.50
C MET A 262 47.70 -9.50 22.99
N ILE A 263 48.89 -9.34 22.39
CA ILE A 263 49.31 -8.08 21.78
C ILE A 263 48.38 -7.69 20.63
N SER A 264 47.96 -8.66 19.80
CA SER A 264 47.00 -8.40 18.72
C SER A 264 45.65 -7.92 19.26
N GLU A 265 45.12 -8.54 20.32
CA GLU A 265 43.89 -8.09 20.98
C GLU A 265 44.02 -6.69 21.57
N PHE A 266 45.14 -6.40 22.25
CA PHE A 266 45.40 -5.07 22.79
C PHE A 266 45.55 -4.02 21.69
N ASN A 267 46.22 -4.32 20.59
CA ASN A 267 46.34 -3.41 19.45
C ASN A 267 44.97 -3.11 18.83
N GLN A 268 44.10 -4.12 18.67
CA GLN A 268 42.74 -3.90 18.19
C GLN A 268 41.93 -3.02 19.16
N ARG A 269 42.08 -3.24 20.46
CA ARG A 269 41.44 -2.40 21.49
C ARG A 269 41.97 -0.97 21.48
N ILE A 270 43.29 -0.79 21.31
CA ILE A 270 43.92 0.53 21.19
C ILE A 270 43.37 1.24 19.96
N GLU A 271 43.35 0.60 18.79
CA GLU A 271 42.81 1.19 17.56
C GLU A 271 41.32 1.56 17.72
N GLY A 272 40.53 0.70 18.36
CA GLY A 272 39.12 0.99 18.67
C GLY A 272 38.95 2.19 19.60
N MET A 273 39.78 2.29 20.64
CA MET A 273 39.78 3.43 21.57
C MET A 273 40.26 4.71 20.89
N GLU A 274 41.27 4.64 20.01
CA GLU A 274 41.76 5.79 19.24
C GLU A 274 40.68 6.33 18.30
N LYS A 275 39.94 5.46 17.60
CA LYS A 275 38.78 5.86 16.79
C LYS A 275 37.70 6.56 17.61
N LEU A 276 37.35 6.00 18.77
CA LEU A 276 36.36 6.60 19.67
C LEU A 276 36.83 7.96 20.21
N LEU A 277 38.12 8.08 20.52
CA LEU A 277 38.72 9.33 20.98
C LEU A 277 38.65 10.39 19.86
N GLU A 278 38.96 10.01 18.62
CA GLU A 278 38.86 10.90 17.46
C GLU A 278 37.41 11.36 17.20
N GLU A 279 36.43 10.46 17.29
CA GLU A 279 35.01 10.82 17.22
C GLU A 279 34.62 11.82 18.32
N LYS A 280 35.07 11.58 19.56
CA LYS A 280 34.81 12.47 20.69
C LYS A 280 35.49 13.82 20.57
N ARG A 281 36.70 13.89 19.98
CA ARG A 281 37.35 15.18 19.65
C ARG A 281 36.52 15.96 18.64
N LYS A 282 36.07 15.31 17.55
CA LYS A 282 35.22 15.97 16.55
C LYS A 282 33.89 16.47 17.14
N GLU A 283 33.27 15.69 18.00
CA GLU A 283 32.06 16.10 18.73
C GLU A 283 32.34 17.31 19.64
N LEU A 284 33.45 17.28 20.39
CA LEU A 284 33.87 18.39 21.24
C LEU A 284 34.13 19.66 20.42
N ASP A 285 34.85 19.57 19.31
CA ASP A 285 35.14 20.69 18.42
C ASP A 285 33.84 21.29 17.87
N ALA A 286 32.90 20.46 17.43
CA ALA A 286 31.58 20.92 16.99
C ALA A 286 30.82 21.64 18.11
N LYS A 287 30.86 21.13 19.35
CA LYS A 287 30.24 21.78 20.52
C LYS A 287 30.93 23.09 20.90
N VAL A 288 32.25 23.18 20.73
CA VAL A 288 33.02 24.41 20.98
C VAL A 288 32.65 25.49 19.96
N GLU A 289 32.57 25.14 18.67
CA GLU A 289 32.14 26.08 17.63
C GLU A 289 30.68 26.52 17.83
N GLU A 290 29.80 25.62 18.25
CA GLU A 290 28.42 25.99 18.59
C GLU A 290 28.37 26.92 19.80
N ARG A 291 29.16 26.65 20.85
CA ARG A 291 29.27 27.55 22.00
C ARG A 291 29.77 28.93 21.58
N LYS A 292 30.74 29.03 20.67
CA LYS A 292 31.21 30.32 20.14
C LYS A 292 30.08 31.06 19.43
N ARG A 293 29.35 30.40 18.54
CA ARG A 293 28.18 31.00 17.87
C ARG A 293 27.13 31.52 18.86
N ILE A 294 26.80 30.73 19.89
CA ILE A 294 25.86 31.14 20.93
C ILE A 294 26.38 32.35 21.73
N ILE A 295 27.69 32.43 21.98
CA ILE A 295 28.28 33.60 22.65
C ILE A 295 28.18 34.84 21.77
N GLU A 296 28.54 34.72 20.49
CA GLU A 296 28.42 35.81 19.51
C GLU A 296 26.97 36.30 19.41
N GLU A 297 26.01 35.38 19.28
CA GLU A 297 24.58 35.70 19.24
C GLU A 297 24.10 36.36 20.54
N ASN A 298 24.55 35.87 21.70
CA ASN A 298 24.23 36.50 22.98
C ASN A 298 24.84 37.89 23.13
N GLU A 299 26.06 38.10 22.66
CA GLU A 299 26.68 39.43 22.65
C GLU A 299 25.91 40.39 21.72
N ASP A 300 25.49 39.92 20.56
CA ASP A 300 24.69 40.73 19.62
C ASP A 300 23.28 40.99 20.15
N LEU A 301 22.65 40.00 20.81
CA LEU A 301 21.41 40.20 21.56
C LEU A 301 21.59 41.20 22.69
N LYS A 302 22.69 41.11 23.45
CA LYS A 302 22.99 42.03 24.53
C LYS A 302 23.24 43.44 24.01
N LYS A 303 23.96 43.62 22.90
CA LYS A 303 24.11 44.93 22.24
C LYS A 303 22.75 45.48 21.81
N ARG A 304 21.89 44.67 21.18
CA ARG A 304 20.52 45.09 20.82
C ARG A 304 19.69 45.47 22.05
N VAL A 305 19.83 44.73 23.15
CA VAL A 305 19.18 45.01 24.43
C VAL A 305 19.74 46.29 25.05
N ASP A 306 21.05 46.52 25.04
CA ASP A 306 21.68 47.72 25.59
C ASP A 306 21.37 48.97 24.72
N GLU A 307 21.24 48.81 23.40
CA GLU A 307 20.76 49.83 22.45
C GLU A 307 19.27 50.14 22.65
N GLN A 308 18.49 49.15 23.05
CA GLN A 308 17.12 49.34 23.51
C GLN A 308 17.15 49.93 24.91
N SER A 309 17.13 51.26 25.02
CA SER A 309 17.02 51.95 26.31
C SER A 309 15.64 51.74 26.95
N PHE A 310 15.32 50.55 27.43
CA PHE A 310 14.11 50.31 28.23
C PHE A 310 14.34 50.78 29.64
N ASN A 311 13.49 51.72 30.06
CA ASN A 311 13.33 52.09 31.44
C ASN A 311 12.64 50.92 32.17
N LEU A 312 13.03 50.55 33.39
CA LEU A 312 12.31 49.54 34.22
C LEU A 312 10.80 49.84 34.29
N ARG A 313 10.44 51.12 34.18
CA ARG A 313 9.07 51.63 34.04
C ARG A 313 8.33 51.12 32.80
N ASP A 314 9.01 50.97 31.66
CA ASP A 314 8.42 50.50 30.41
C ASP A 314 8.17 49.00 30.45
N ALA A 315 9.07 48.22 31.07
CA ALA A 315 8.86 46.79 31.30
C ALA A 315 7.67 46.53 32.25
N GLU A 316 7.53 47.32 33.33
CA GLU A 316 6.36 47.25 34.18
C GLU A 316 5.08 47.73 33.48
N ARG A 317 5.17 48.75 32.63
CA ARG A 317 4.05 49.21 31.80
C ARG A 317 3.59 48.12 30.86
N MET A 318 4.51 47.48 30.13
CA MET A 318 4.23 46.34 29.27
C MET A 318 3.61 45.17 30.04
N LYS A 319 4.05 44.89 31.28
CA LYS A 319 3.44 43.85 32.11
C LYS A 319 2.00 44.18 32.50
N ARG A 320 1.70 45.45 32.84
CA ARG A 320 0.32 45.90 33.12
C ARG A 320 -0.55 45.86 31.86
N GLU A 321 0.01 46.25 30.72
CA GLU A 321 -0.67 46.18 29.42
C GLU A 321 -0.93 44.72 29.00
N LEU A 322 0.02 43.81 29.23
CA LEU A 322 -0.16 42.37 28.99
C LEU A 322 -1.27 41.78 29.86
N GLN A 323 -1.28 42.10 31.16
CA GLN A 323 -2.36 41.69 32.07
C GLN A 323 -3.72 42.31 31.71
N ALA A 324 -3.73 43.50 31.10
CA ALA A 324 -4.95 44.09 30.56
C ALA A 324 -5.43 43.33 29.33
N VAL A 325 -4.52 43.03 28.39
CA VAL A 325 -4.83 42.23 27.20
C VAL A 325 -5.29 40.83 27.58
N GLU A 326 -4.68 40.17 28.57
CA GLU A 326 -5.13 38.86 29.07
C GLU A 326 -6.55 38.92 29.64
N ARG A 327 -6.91 39.98 30.37
CA ARG A 327 -8.28 40.20 30.84
C ARG A 327 -9.23 40.45 29.68
N ASP A 328 -8.86 41.30 28.73
CA ASP A 328 -9.67 41.61 27.56
C ASP A 328 -9.89 40.36 26.68
N ILE A 329 -8.89 39.47 26.58
CA ILE A 329 -9.02 38.16 25.93
C ILE A 329 -10.03 37.30 26.70
N GLY A 330 -9.90 37.18 28.03
CA GLY A 330 -10.85 36.42 28.82
C GLY A 330 -12.29 36.95 28.72
N GLU A 331 -12.47 38.26 28.70
CA GLU A 331 -13.76 38.91 28.47
C GLU A 331 -14.30 38.66 27.07
N ALA A 332 -13.44 38.73 26.04
CA ALA A 332 -13.80 38.42 24.66
C ALA A 332 -14.16 36.95 24.45
N GLU A 333 -13.45 36.02 25.10
CA GLU A 333 -13.77 34.59 25.10
C GLU A 333 -15.10 34.31 25.81
N ALA A 334 -15.35 34.93 26.96
CA ALA A 334 -16.63 34.82 27.65
C ALA A 334 -17.78 35.39 26.81
N ALA A 335 -17.57 36.55 26.18
CA ALA A 335 -18.53 37.15 25.27
C ALA A 335 -18.79 36.23 24.07
N ARG A 336 -17.75 35.67 23.45
CA ARG A 336 -17.88 34.68 22.36
C ARG A 336 -18.71 33.49 22.80
N ASN A 337 -18.40 32.87 23.94
CA ASN A 337 -19.16 31.72 24.43
C ASN A 337 -20.63 32.06 24.67
N SER A 338 -20.93 33.27 25.18
CA SER A 338 -22.31 33.75 25.34
C SER A 338 -23.04 33.96 24.00
N TRP A 339 -22.31 34.37 22.95
CA TRP A 339 -22.86 34.49 21.60
C TRP A 339 -23.04 33.13 20.92
N GLU A 340 -22.13 32.19 21.16
CA GLU A 340 -22.28 30.80 20.71
C GLU A 340 -23.50 30.15 21.35
N GLU A 341 -23.73 30.32 22.66
CA GLU A 341 -24.95 29.83 23.33
C GLU A 341 -26.22 30.44 22.72
N LYS A 342 -26.23 31.76 22.50
CA LYS A 342 -27.35 32.43 21.78
C LYS A 342 -27.54 31.90 20.36
N MET A 343 -26.45 31.58 19.66
CA MET A 343 -26.52 31.00 18.31
C MET A 343 -27.14 29.61 18.36
N TRP A 344 -26.74 28.76 19.32
CA TRP A 344 -27.35 27.45 19.54
C TRP A 344 -28.85 27.55 19.84
N ASP A 345 -29.26 28.48 20.69
CA ASP A 345 -30.68 28.71 21.01
C ASP A 345 -31.46 29.20 19.79
N LEU A 346 -30.88 30.12 19.00
CA LEU A 346 -31.48 30.60 17.76
C LEU A 346 -31.59 29.50 16.70
N ASP A 347 -30.57 28.68 16.52
CA ASP A 347 -30.59 27.54 15.60
C ASP A 347 -31.64 26.51 16.01
N ALA A 348 -31.79 26.23 17.31
CA ALA A 348 -32.85 25.37 17.83
C ALA A 348 -34.25 25.96 17.56
N ALA A 349 -34.42 27.27 17.78
CA ALA A 349 -35.67 27.97 17.50
C ALA A 349 -36.00 28.00 16.00
N ILE A 350 -35.02 28.25 15.13
CA ILE A 350 -35.16 28.18 13.67
C ILE A 350 -35.54 26.76 13.25
N GLY A 351 -34.87 25.74 13.80
CA GLY A 351 -35.20 24.34 13.53
C GLY A 351 -36.63 23.96 13.94
N HIS A 352 -37.12 24.46 15.08
CA HIS A 352 -38.52 24.28 15.48
C HIS A 352 -39.49 24.98 14.52
N LYS A 353 -39.20 26.25 14.16
CA LYS A 353 -40.03 27.02 13.23
C LYS A 353 -40.04 26.44 11.82
N PHE A 354 -38.93 25.86 11.38
CA PHE A 354 -38.86 25.17 10.09
C PHE A 354 -39.74 23.91 10.06
N LYS A 355 -39.75 23.12 11.15
CA LYS A 355 -40.68 21.98 11.29
C LYS A 355 -42.16 22.39 11.29
N GLU A 356 -42.49 23.49 11.98
CA GLU A 356 -43.84 24.07 11.89
C GLU A 356 -44.18 24.48 10.45
N LEU A 357 -43.23 25.07 9.74
CA LEU A 357 -43.38 25.49 8.35
C LEU A 357 -43.55 24.30 7.40
N GLU A 358 -42.83 23.21 7.62
CA GLU A 358 -42.99 21.94 6.89
C GLU A 358 -44.41 21.39 7.05
N ALA A 359 -44.94 21.39 8.28
CA ALA A 359 -46.32 20.98 8.55
C ALA A 359 -47.34 21.85 7.79
N LEU A 360 -47.20 23.18 7.88
CA LEU A 360 -48.09 24.11 7.17
C LEU A 360 -47.96 24.01 5.64
N SER A 361 -46.75 23.83 5.12
CA SER A 361 -46.48 23.60 3.70
C SER A 361 -47.18 22.34 3.20
N MET A 362 -47.12 21.24 3.97
CA MET A 362 -47.85 20.01 3.66
C MET A 362 -49.36 20.22 3.63
N GLU A 363 -49.92 20.94 4.62
CA GLU A 363 -51.35 21.28 4.67
C GLU A 363 -51.78 22.15 3.48
N CYS A 364 -51.02 23.20 3.17
CA CYS A 364 -51.27 24.06 2.02
C CYS A 364 -51.19 23.28 0.69
N ASN A 365 -50.18 22.42 0.53
CA ASN A 365 -50.03 21.57 -0.65
C ASN A 365 -51.18 20.56 -0.76
N GLN A 366 -51.67 20.02 0.35
CA GLN A 366 -52.84 19.15 0.38
C GLN A 366 -54.12 19.92 -0.01
N ALA A 367 -54.30 21.15 0.48
CA ALA A 367 -55.42 22.01 0.11
C ALA A 367 -55.37 22.39 -1.39
N ALA A 368 -54.19 22.73 -1.92
CA ALA A 368 -54.00 23.01 -3.33
C ALA A 368 -54.39 21.80 -4.21
N ARG A 369 -54.00 20.58 -3.80
CA ARG A 369 -54.43 19.33 -4.46
C ARG A 369 -55.94 19.12 -4.40
N ARG A 370 -56.60 19.39 -3.26
CA ARG A 370 -58.08 19.31 -3.14
C ARG A 370 -58.79 20.28 -4.07
N LEU A 371 -58.26 21.49 -4.21
CA LEU A 371 -58.78 22.53 -5.10
C LEU A 371 -58.42 22.30 -6.58
N LYS A 372 -57.64 21.24 -6.89
CA LYS A 372 -57.14 20.91 -8.24
C LYS A 372 -56.38 22.07 -8.89
N LEU A 373 -55.75 22.93 -8.07
CA LEU A 373 -54.80 23.92 -8.54
C LEU A 373 -53.58 23.14 -9.04
N GLY A 374 -53.18 23.34 -10.30
CA GLY A 374 -52.12 22.56 -10.92
C GLY A 374 -50.77 22.61 -10.17
N ASN A 375 -49.78 21.86 -10.65
CA ASN A 375 -48.47 21.70 -9.98
C ASN A 375 -47.65 23.00 -9.79
N GLY A 376 -48.11 24.14 -10.31
CA GLY A 376 -47.45 25.44 -10.20
C GLY A 376 -47.58 26.13 -8.83
N PHE A 377 -48.38 25.59 -7.90
CA PHE A 377 -48.62 26.19 -6.57
C PHE A 377 -48.03 25.38 -5.39
N GLN A 378 -47.07 24.50 -5.66
CA GLN A 378 -46.50 23.63 -4.64
C GLN A 378 -45.40 24.35 -3.86
N TYR A 379 -45.56 24.43 -2.53
CA TYR A 379 -44.50 24.86 -1.62
C TYR A 379 -43.44 23.75 -1.50
N VAL A 380 -42.18 24.11 -1.75
CA VAL A 380 -41.01 23.23 -1.60
C VAL A 380 -40.01 23.94 -0.72
N LEU A 381 -39.92 23.55 0.55
CA LEU A 381 -39.14 24.31 1.51
C LEU A 381 -37.63 24.14 1.28
N ASN A 382 -36.88 25.23 1.46
CA ASN A 382 -35.42 25.25 1.45
C ASN A 382 -34.89 25.86 2.75
N ALA A 383 -34.18 25.06 3.54
CA ALA A 383 -33.63 25.49 4.82
C ALA A 383 -32.52 26.55 4.69
N GLU A 384 -31.85 26.63 3.54
CA GLU A 384 -30.75 27.58 3.29
C GLU A 384 -31.24 28.91 2.66
N GLY A 385 -32.55 29.10 2.51
CA GLY A 385 -33.12 30.32 1.94
C GLY A 385 -32.92 31.55 2.84
N SER A 386 -32.39 32.64 2.30
CA SER A 386 -32.23 33.91 3.05
C SER A 386 -33.43 34.87 2.90
N THR A 387 -34.38 34.54 2.03
CA THR A 387 -35.60 35.33 1.79
C THR A 387 -36.83 34.43 1.92
N PRO A 388 -38.00 34.96 2.34
CA PRO A 388 -39.22 34.16 2.48
C PRO A 388 -39.60 33.38 1.21
N ALA A 389 -39.39 33.95 0.02
CA ALA A 389 -39.65 33.27 -1.25
C ALA A 389 -38.68 32.10 -1.52
N GLN A 390 -37.41 32.23 -1.12
CA GLN A 390 -36.43 31.14 -1.22
C GLN A 390 -36.72 30.05 -0.20
N VAL A 391 -37.06 30.41 1.05
CA VAL A 391 -37.39 29.44 2.10
C VAL A 391 -38.64 28.64 1.73
N MET A 392 -39.64 29.27 1.12
CA MET A 392 -40.88 28.62 0.70
C MET A 392 -40.79 27.89 -0.65
N GLY A 393 -39.70 28.10 -1.41
CA GLY A 393 -39.47 27.60 -2.77
C GLY A 393 -40.34 28.24 -3.86
N ILE A 394 -41.31 29.06 -3.46
CA ILE A 394 -42.23 29.79 -4.32
C ILE A 394 -42.61 31.09 -3.61
N ASP A 395 -42.72 32.18 -4.38
CA ASP A 395 -43.12 33.46 -3.80
C ASP A 395 -44.65 33.52 -3.60
N TYR A 396 -45.06 33.71 -2.34
CA TYR A 396 -46.46 33.91 -2.00
C TYR A 396 -47.05 35.16 -2.66
N LYS A 397 -46.30 36.27 -2.73
CA LYS A 397 -46.85 37.56 -3.18
C LYS A 397 -46.98 37.67 -4.70
N SER A 398 -46.01 37.17 -5.46
CA SER A 398 -46.03 37.26 -6.92
C SER A 398 -46.65 36.06 -7.63
N THR A 399 -46.61 34.85 -7.04
CA THR A 399 -47.07 33.64 -7.71
C THR A 399 -48.33 33.06 -7.08
N VAL A 400 -48.30 32.76 -5.78
CA VAL A 400 -49.42 32.03 -5.13
C VAL A 400 -50.65 32.93 -4.95
N LYS A 401 -50.50 34.12 -4.39
CA LYS A 401 -51.62 35.04 -4.14
C LYS A 401 -52.29 35.51 -5.45
N PRO A 402 -51.57 35.99 -6.48
CA PRO A 402 -52.21 36.39 -7.73
C PRO A 402 -52.82 35.20 -8.47
N GLY A 403 -52.23 34.00 -8.39
CA GLY A 403 -52.83 32.81 -8.98
C GLY A 403 -54.09 32.35 -8.27
N LEU A 404 -54.15 32.46 -6.93
CA LEU A 404 -55.37 32.21 -6.16
C LEU A 404 -56.43 33.30 -6.40
N GLU A 405 -56.04 34.57 -6.50
CA GLU A 405 -56.94 35.68 -6.84
C GLU A 405 -57.49 35.51 -8.26
N SER A 406 -56.66 35.15 -9.24
CA SER A 406 -57.10 34.80 -10.60
C SER A 406 -58.05 33.62 -10.60
N PHE A 407 -57.77 32.55 -9.83
CA PHE A 407 -58.67 31.40 -9.73
C PHE A 407 -60.00 31.76 -9.04
N ALA A 408 -59.95 32.60 -8.00
CA ALA A 408 -61.14 33.12 -7.33
C ALA A 408 -61.95 34.05 -8.25
N ASP A 409 -61.29 34.89 -9.04
CA ASP A 409 -61.90 35.75 -10.05
C ASP A 409 -62.47 34.95 -11.20
N ASP A 410 -61.82 33.87 -11.64
CA ASP A 410 -62.34 32.94 -12.64
C ASP A 410 -63.57 32.18 -12.11
N ILE A 411 -63.53 31.72 -10.85
CA ILE A 411 -64.71 31.14 -10.19
C ILE A 411 -65.82 32.19 -10.08
N LYS A 412 -65.51 33.42 -9.68
CA LYS A 412 -66.47 34.51 -9.54
C LYS A 412 -67.04 34.94 -10.88
N LYS A 413 -66.23 34.97 -11.94
CA LYS A 413 -66.66 35.27 -13.30
C LYS A 413 -67.54 34.15 -13.86
N ASN A 414 -67.16 32.89 -13.63
CA ASN A 414 -67.98 31.75 -14.01
C ASN A 414 -69.28 31.70 -13.20
N SER A 415 -69.25 31.99 -11.91
CA SER A 415 -70.45 32.02 -11.06
C SER A 415 -71.34 33.22 -11.38
N MET A 416 -70.77 34.39 -11.67
CA MET A 416 -71.48 35.57 -12.17
C MET A 416 -72.08 35.31 -13.55
N ALA A 417 -71.37 34.68 -14.48
CA ALA A 417 -71.92 34.28 -15.77
C ALA A 417 -73.07 33.29 -15.60
N LYS A 418 -72.95 32.32 -14.67
CA LYS A 418 -74.04 31.41 -14.33
C LYS A 418 -75.20 32.10 -13.60
N LEU A 419 -74.92 33.13 -12.79
CA LEU A 419 -75.92 33.94 -12.13
C LEU A 419 -76.64 34.86 -13.13
N GLU A 420 -75.94 35.44 -14.09
CA GLU A 420 -76.52 36.20 -15.21
C GLU A 420 -77.35 35.30 -16.11
N GLU A 421 -76.92 34.06 -16.37
CA GLU A 421 -77.72 33.03 -17.03
C GLU A 421 -78.98 32.72 -16.21
N LEU A 422 -78.86 32.55 -14.88
CA LEU A 422 -80.02 32.37 -13.98
C LEU A 422 -80.94 33.59 -13.95
N ILE A 423 -80.41 34.81 -13.92
CA ILE A 423 -81.20 36.06 -13.96
C ILE A 423 -81.91 36.18 -15.31
N SER A 424 -81.25 35.83 -16.41
CA SER A 424 -81.85 35.82 -17.75
C SER A 424 -83.00 34.81 -17.81
N LEU A 425 -82.79 33.60 -17.31
CA LEU A 425 -83.83 32.56 -17.21
C LEU A 425 -84.96 32.98 -16.25
N GLN A 426 -84.65 33.63 -15.13
CA GLN A 426 -85.62 34.17 -14.18
C GLN A 426 -86.45 35.29 -14.84
N GLN A 427 -85.82 36.15 -15.63
CA GLN A 427 -86.48 37.23 -16.35
C GLN A 427 -87.38 36.69 -17.45
N GLU A 428 -86.92 35.72 -18.25
CA GLU A 428 -87.76 34.98 -19.21
C GLU A 428 -88.95 34.31 -18.51
N SER A 429 -88.72 33.67 -17.36
CA SER A 429 -89.77 33.06 -16.54
C SER A 429 -90.78 34.09 -16.01
N SER A 430 -90.31 35.25 -15.55
CA SER A 430 -91.18 36.35 -15.10
C SER A 430 -91.99 36.95 -16.25
N GLU A 431 -91.41 37.05 -17.46
CA GLU A 431 -92.08 37.57 -18.64
C GLU A 431 -93.14 36.59 -19.14
N LEU A 432 -92.84 35.28 -19.11
CA LEU A 432 -93.81 34.22 -19.33
C LEU A 432 -94.94 34.25 -18.30
N THR A 433 -94.62 34.47 -17.02
CA THR A 433 -95.60 34.62 -15.93
C THR A 433 -96.50 35.83 -16.17
N ALA A 434 -95.95 36.98 -16.54
CA ALA A 434 -96.72 38.18 -16.88
C ALA A 434 -97.61 37.97 -18.11
N LYS A 435 -97.12 37.24 -19.14
CA LYS A 435 -97.93 36.84 -20.30
C LYS A 435 -99.08 35.90 -19.90
N ILE A 436 -98.83 34.96 -18.98
CA ILE A 436 -99.87 34.07 -18.43
C ILE A 436 -100.91 34.88 -17.65
N GLU A 437 -100.47 35.81 -16.79
CA GLU A 437 -101.36 36.65 -16.00
C GLU A 437 -102.17 37.61 -16.88
N GLY A 438 -101.57 38.18 -17.92
CA GLY A 438 -102.28 38.95 -18.94
C GLY A 438 -103.34 38.14 -19.69
N LYS A 439 -103.04 36.87 -20.02
CA LYS A 439 -104.03 35.96 -20.59
C LYS A 439 -105.12 35.58 -19.58
N LYS A 440 -104.79 35.34 -18.32
CA LYS A 440 -105.77 35.09 -17.24
C LYS A 440 -106.71 36.27 -17.05
N ASN A 441 -106.19 37.50 -16.98
CA ASN A 441 -107.00 38.71 -16.87
C ASN A 441 -107.92 38.90 -18.08
N ARG A 442 -107.45 38.56 -19.29
CA ARG A 442 -108.29 38.58 -20.49
C ARG A 442 -109.38 37.49 -20.45
N ILE A 443 -109.07 36.30 -19.92
CA ILE A 443 -110.06 35.25 -19.68
C ILE A 443 -111.08 35.71 -18.63
N ALA A 444 -110.65 36.31 -17.52
CA ALA A 444 -111.55 36.82 -16.48
C ALA A 444 -112.46 37.95 -17.00
N ALA A 445 -111.94 38.85 -17.84
CA ALA A 445 -112.74 39.88 -18.50
C ALA A 445 -113.75 39.31 -19.50
N LEU A 446 -113.36 38.26 -20.25
CA LEU A 446 -114.29 37.54 -21.12
C LEU A 446 -115.34 36.78 -20.32
N GLN A 447 -114.96 36.17 -19.20
CA GLN A 447 -115.88 35.47 -18.29
C GLN A 447 -116.88 36.45 -17.67
N SER A 448 -116.44 37.61 -17.19
CA SER A 448 -117.34 38.67 -16.70
C SER A 448 -118.30 39.17 -17.77
N ASN A 449 -117.86 39.28 -19.03
CA ASN A 449 -118.74 39.62 -20.15
C ASN A 449 -119.77 38.51 -20.44
N ILE A 450 -119.35 37.25 -20.37
CA ILE A 450 -120.25 36.10 -20.50
C ILE A 450 -121.29 36.12 -19.37
N ASP A 451 -120.86 36.31 -18.12
CA ASP A 451 -121.74 36.37 -16.96
C ASP A 451 -122.72 37.55 -17.05
N GLU A 452 -122.27 38.71 -17.56
CA GLU A 452 -123.12 39.88 -17.80
C GLU A 452 -124.16 39.63 -18.91
N VAL A 453 -123.76 39.00 -20.02
CA VAL A 453 -124.67 38.61 -21.10
C VAL A 453 -125.64 37.52 -20.64
N GLU A 454 -125.20 36.55 -19.83
CA GLU A 454 -126.07 35.54 -19.22
C GLU A 454 -127.06 36.15 -18.24
N ALA A 455 -126.65 37.14 -17.45
CA ALA A 455 -127.55 37.88 -16.56
C ALA A 455 -128.60 38.66 -17.35
N GLN A 456 -128.22 39.32 -18.44
CA GLN A 456 -129.15 40.02 -19.35
C GLN A 456 -130.13 39.03 -20.01
N LEU A 457 -129.65 37.88 -20.48
CA LEU A 457 -130.48 36.81 -21.04
C LEU A 457 -131.47 36.25 -20.02
N ASN A 458 -131.03 35.99 -18.79
CA ASN A 458 -131.89 35.52 -17.71
C ASN A 458 -132.93 36.57 -17.30
N SER A 459 -132.57 37.85 -17.27
CA SER A 459 -133.52 38.94 -17.02
C SER A 459 -134.60 39.00 -18.10
N SER A 460 -134.22 39.02 -19.39
CA SER A 460 -135.19 39.02 -20.49
C SER A 460 -136.02 37.74 -20.54
N ARG A 461 -135.45 36.59 -20.20
CA ARG A 461 -136.19 35.31 -20.10
C ARG A 461 -137.23 35.37 -18.99
N LYS A 462 -136.88 35.87 -17.81
CA LYS A 462 -137.79 36.03 -16.68
C LYS A 462 -138.91 37.02 -17.02
N GLU A 463 -138.58 38.12 -17.70
CA GLU A 463 -139.55 39.12 -18.13
C GLU A 463 -140.52 38.58 -19.19
N THR A 464 -140.04 37.76 -20.14
CA THR A 464 -140.90 37.07 -21.12
C THR A 464 -141.76 35.99 -20.46
N GLU A 465 -141.25 35.25 -19.48
CA GLU A 465 -142.01 34.24 -18.74
C GLU A 465 -143.09 34.88 -17.85
N GLU A 466 -142.78 36.00 -17.19
CA GLU A 466 -143.75 36.81 -16.43
C GLU A 466 -144.81 37.47 -17.34
N TYR A 467 -144.46 37.83 -18.57
CA TYR A 467 -145.42 38.34 -19.55
C TYR A 467 -146.32 37.22 -20.10
N ALA A 468 -145.75 36.06 -20.44
CA ALA A 468 -146.49 34.89 -20.89
C ALA A 468 -147.47 34.37 -19.83
N ASN A 469 -147.04 34.32 -18.56
CA ASN A 469 -147.90 33.92 -17.44
C ASN A 469 -149.05 34.91 -17.21
N ARG A 470 -148.81 36.22 -17.33
CA ARG A 470 -149.88 37.23 -17.25
C ARG A 470 -150.91 37.06 -18.39
N CYS A 471 -150.45 36.90 -19.63
CA CYS A 471 -151.35 36.64 -20.76
C CYS A 471 -152.14 35.33 -20.59
N ALA A 472 -151.53 34.27 -20.05
CA ALA A 472 -152.22 32.99 -19.80
C ALA A 472 -153.30 33.10 -18.72
N VAL A 473 -153.05 33.87 -17.66
CA VAL A 473 -154.03 34.13 -16.59
C VAL A 473 -155.18 35.02 -17.09
N GLU A 474 -154.89 36.06 -17.89
CA GLU A 474 -155.95 36.87 -18.50
C GLU A 474 -156.78 36.08 -19.51
N ALA A 475 -156.15 35.25 -20.34
CA ALA A 475 -156.85 34.41 -21.31
C ALA A 475 -157.77 33.37 -20.64
N THR A 476 -157.32 32.73 -19.56
CA THR A 476 -158.15 31.77 -18.81
C THR A 476 -159.33 32.45 -18.09
N LYS A 477 -159.14 33.67 -17.58
CA LYS A 477 -160.21 34.45 -16.95
C LYS A 477 -161.26 34.90 -17.97
N LEU A 478 -160.83 35.40 -19.14
CA LEU A 478 -161.73 35.74 -20.26
C LEU A 478 -162.52 34.53 -20.77
N VAL A 479 -161.90 33.34 -20.86
CA VAL A 479 -162.60 32.11 -21.26
C VAL A 479 -163.67 31.71 -20.24
N GLN A 480 -163.39 31.80 -18.94
CA GLN A 480 -164.37 31.51 -17.89
C GLN A 480 -165.54 32.50 -17.89
N ASP A 481 -165.26 33.80 -18.06
CA ASP A 481 -166.29 34.85 -18.12
C ASP A 481 -167.22 34.65 -19.35
N VAL A 482 -166.65 34.32 -20.52
CA VAL A 482 -167.43 34.01 -21.73
C VAL A 482 -168.26 32.73 -21.57
N GLN A 483 -167.74 31.69 -20.92
CA GLN A 483 -168.49 30.46 -20.66
C GLN A 483 -169.65 30.67 -19.70
N MET A 484 -169.46 31.46 -18.64
CA MET A 484 -170.52 31.78 -17.69
C MET A 484 -171.65 32.55 -18.37
N GLU A 485 -171.30 33.51 -19.22
CA GLU A 485 -172.29 34.34 -19.90
C GLU A 485 -173.01 33.63 -21.04
N ALA A 486 -172.32 32.73 -21.75
CA ALA A 486 -172.96 31.83 -22.72
C ALA A 486 -173.98 30.88 -22.05
N HIS A 487 -173.69 30.39 -20.83
CA HIS A 487 -174.63 29.56 -20.08
C HIS A 487 -175.86 30.34 -19.61
N ASN A 488 -175.68 31.58 -19.14
CA ASN A 488 -176.78 32.46 -18.76
C ASN A 488 -177.70 32.78 -19.96
N LEU A 489 -177.12 33.01 -21.15
CA LEU A 489 -177.89 33.26 -22.37
C LEU A 489 -178.73 32.05 -22.79
N ASP A 490 -178.15 30.85 -22.75
CA ASP A 490 -178.84 29.60 -23.11
C ASP A 490 -180.01 29.27 -22.16
N VAL A 491 -179.90 29.64 -20.88
CA VAL A 491 -181.01 29.52 -19.91
C VAL A 491 -182.14 30.50 -20.26
N LEU A 492 -181.82 31.77 -20.54
CA LEU A 492 -182.81 32.78 -20.93
C LEU A 492 -183.51 32.45 -22.25
N GLU A 493 -182.77 31.92 -23.23
CA GLU A 493 -183.32 31.51 -24.52
C GLU A 493 -184.33 30.36 -24.37
N ARG A 494 -184.04 29.40 -23.48
CA ARG A 494 -184.94 28.27 -23.18
C ARG A 494 -186.23 28.73 -22.48
N GLU A 495 -186.12 29.64 -21.51
CA GLU A 495 -187.26 30.21 -20.79
C GLU A 495 -188.15 31.05 -21.73
N ALA A 496 -187.55 31.84 -22.63
CA ALA A 496 -188.29 32.60 -23.64
C ALA A 496 -189.01 31.69 -24.65
N ALA A 497 -188.37 30.59 -25.06
CA ALA A 497 -188.96 29.62 -25.99
C ALA A 497 -190.14 28.85 -25.39
N GLU A 498 -190.07 28.46 -24.10
CA GLU A 498 -191.21 27.83 -23.41
C GLU A 498 -192.40 28.79 -23.27
N PHE A 499 -192.15 30.05 -22.94
CA PHE A 499 -193.20 31.06 -22.82
C PHE A 499 -193.92 31.33 -24.15
N LEU A 500 -193.18 31.34 -25.26
CA LEU A 500 -193.72 31.56 -26.61
C LEU A 500 -194.58 30.36 -27.07
N LYS A 501 -194.14 29.13 -26.78
CA LYS A 501 -194.86 27.89 -27.09
C LYS A 501 -196.18 27.77 -26.33
N ASP A 502 -196.21 28.16 -25.05
CA ASP A 502 -197.43 28.16 -24.23
C ASP A 502 -198.45 29.21 -24.68
N SER A 503 -197.97 30.34 -25.22
CA SER A 503 -198.79 31.40 -25.81
C SER A 503 -199.43 30.97 -27.14
N GLU A 504 -198.65 30.37 -28.05
CA GLU A 504 -199.15 29.87 -29.35
C GLU A 504 -200.26 28.82 -29.19
N LYS A 505 -200.10 27.90 -28.23
CA LYS A 505 -201.07 26.83 -27.99
C LYS A 505 -202.42 27.38 -27.51
N LYS A 506 -202.41 28.42 -26.69
CA LYS A 506 -203.64 29.12 -26.22
C LYS A 506 -204.35 29.85 -27.35
N LEU A 507 -203.62 30.43 -28.31
CA LEU A 507 -204.18 31.11 -29.47
C LEU A 507 -204.88 30.13 -30.43
N GLN A 508 -204.25 28.97 -30.69
CA GLN A 508 -204.84 27.92 -31.53
C GLN A 508 -206.16 27.36 -30.97
N GLU A 509 -206.24 27.16 -29.65
CA GLU A 509 -207.48 26.72 -29.01
C GLU A 509 -208.61 27.75 -29.08
N ALA A 510 -208.29 29.06 -29.10
CA ALA A 510 -209.28 30.11 -29.24
C ALA A 510 -209.84 30.19 -30.68
N ILE A 511 -208.98 30.04 -31.69
CA ILE A 511 -209.38 30.03 -33.10
C ILE A 511 -210.35 28.88 -33.39
N LYS A 512 -210.03 27.68 -32.91
CA LYS A 512 -210.86 26.49 -33.13
C LYS A 512 -212.29 26.63 -32.56
N ARG A 513 -212.44 27.23 -31.37
CA ARG A 513 -213.76 27.51 -30.79
C ARG A 513 -214.59 28.49 -31.63
N SER A 514 -213.95 29.50 -32.21
CA SER A 514 -214.65 30.49 -33.04
C SER A 514 -215.13 29.92 -34.37
N GLU A 515 -214.37 29.00 -34.98
CA GLU A 515 -214.77 28.34 -36.23
C GLU A 515 -215.97 27.39 -36.01
N GLU A 516 -216.01 26.70 -34.87
CA GLU A 516 -217.14 25.84 -34.50
C GLU A 516 -218.45 26.64 -34.33
N GLU A 517 -218.38 27.86 -33.76
CA GLU A 517 -219.54 28.76 -33.64
C GLU A 517 -220.00 29.30 -35.00
N ILE A 518 -219.08 29.68 -35.89
CA ILE A 518 -219.40 30.15 -37.25
C ILE A 518 -220.07 29.03 -38.07
N GLN A 519 -219.59 27.80 -37.95
CA GLN A 519 -220.16 26.65 -38.66
C GLN A 519 -221.60 26.35 -38.21
N MET A 520 -221.94 26.64 -36.95
CA MET A 520 -223.27 26.43 -36.39
C MET A 520 -224.27 27.43 -36.97
N HIS A 521 -223.92 28.72 -36.99
CA HIS A 521 -224.77 29.78 -37.57
C HIS A 521 -224.93 29.65 -39.08
N ALA A 522 -223.93 29.13 -39.79
CA ALA A 522 -224.07 28.82 -41.21
C ALA A 522 -225.15 27.75 -41.48
N ARG A 523 -225.31 26.77 -40.59
CA ARG A 523 -226.36 25.73 -40.72
C ARG A 523 -227.76 26.29 -40.49
N GLU A 524 -227.91 27.26 -39.59
CA GLU A 524 -229.18 27.97 -39.37
C GLU A 524 -229.57 28.80 -40.60
N LEU A 525 -228.60 29.33 -41.35
CA LEU A 525 -228.89 30.09 -42.57
C LEU A 525 -229.37 29.18 -43.72
N PHE A 526 -228.77 27.99 -43.86
CA PHE A 526 -229.12 27.06 -44.94
C PHE A 526 -230.52 26.47 -44.81
N THR A 527 -231.04 26.27 -43.59
CA THR A 527 -232.40 25.75 -43.40
C THR A 527 -233.47 26.77 -43.81
N VAL A 528 -233.21 28.07 -43.62
CA VAL A 528 -234.12 29.13 -44.05
C VAL A 528 -234.14 29.25 -45.57
N VAL A 529 -232.99 29.08 -46.23
CA VAL A 529 -232.88 29.10 -47.70
C VAL A 529 -233.63 27.90 -48.32
N ASP A 530 -233.53 26.71 -47.73
CA ASP A 530 -234.18 25.50 -48.25
C ASP A 530 -235.72 25.60 -48.24
N ALA A 531 -236.30 26.26 -47.23
CA ALA A 531 -237.75 26.43 -47.16
C ALA A 531 -238.29 27.41 -48.21
N VAL A 532 -237.54 28.49 -48.50
CA VAL A 532 -237.88 29.45 -49.56
C VAL A 532 -237.80 28.79 -50.94
N SER A 533 -236.84 27.87 -51.15
CA SER A 533 -236.74 27.07 -52.38
C SER A 533 -237.96 26.19 -52.63
N LYS A 534 -238.51 25.53 -51.60
CA LYS A 534 -239.69 24.67 -51.76
C LYS A 534 -240.96 25.45 -52.11
N TYR A 535 -241.07 26.69 -51.64
CA TYR A 535 -242.15 27.60 -52.04
C TYR A 535 -242.05 28.00 -53.52
N LYS A 536 -240.83 28.10 -54.06
CA LYS A 536 -240.58 28.39 -55.48
C LYS A 536 -240.92 27.20 -56.39
N GLU A 537 -240.49 26.00 -56.03
CA GLU A 537 -240.69 24.80 -56.87
C GLU A 537 -242.17 24.43 -57.06
N HIS A 538 -242.99 24.59 -56.03
CA HIS A 538 -244.42 24.31 -56.17
C HIS A 538 -245.12 25.34 -57.08
N MET A 539 -244.63 26.59 -57.12
CA MET A 539 -245.14 27.60 -58.03
C MET A 539 -244.74 27.29 -59.48
N GLU A 540 -243.52 26.76 -59.70
CA GLU A 540 -243.01 26.34 -61.01
C GLU A 540 -243.73 25.08 -61.55
N ALA A 541 -244.13 24.14 -60.69
CA ALA A 541 -244.92 22.97 -61.11
C ALA A 541 -246.31 23.37 -61.67
N LYS A 542 -246.90 24.44 -61.11
CA LYS A 542 -248.12 25.07 -61.61
C LYS A 542 -247.95 25.69 -63.01
N ILE A 543 -246.72 25.98 -63.45
CA ILE A 543 -246.39 26.62 -64.73
C ILE A 543 -246.00 25.58 -65.80
N SER A 544 -245.32 24.50 -65.43
CA SER A 544 -244.78 23.53 -66.41
C SER A 544 -245.83 22.64 -67.06
N GLU A 545 -246.91 22.25 -66.39
CA GLU A 545 -247.87 21.34 -67.05
C GLU A 545 -248.92 22.08 -67.90
N MET A 546 -249.16 23.37 -67.61
CA MET A 546 -249.75 24.28 -68.58
C MET A 546 -248.91 24.39 -69.87
N LYS A 547 -247.60 24.07 -69.83
CA LYS A 547 -246.65 24.25 -70.94
C LYS A 547 -246.53 23.05 -71.89
N ASN A 548 -246.81 21.81 -71.48
CA ASN A 548 -246.72 20.66 -72.41
C ASN A 548 -248.03 20.27 -73.09
N LYS A 549 -249.15 20.88 -72.69
CA LYS A 549 -250.28 21.11 -73.60
C LYS A 549 -249.90 21.91 -74.88
N LEU A 550 -248.71 22.56 -74.92
CA LEU A 550 -248.28 23.49 -75.98
C LEU A 550 -247.13 22.95 -76.86
N SER A 551 -246.47 21.87 -76.46
CA SER A 551 -245.40 21.19 -77.24
C SER A 551 -245.88 19.90 -77.91
N GLU A 552 -247.17 19.60 -77.79
CA GLU A 552 -247.99 19.23 -78.95
C GLU A 552 -247.43 19.86 -80.24
N THR A 553 -247.80 19.28 -81.37
CA THR A 553 -247.96 20.04 -82.62
C THR A 553 -246.69 20.60 -83.27
N ALA A 554 -245.58 20.71 -82.55
CA ALA A 554 -244.44 21.51 -82.92
C ALA A 554 -243.29 20.58 -83.28
N VAL A 555 -243.14 20.41 -84.59
CA VAL A 555 -241.83 20.23 -85.22
C VAL A 555 -241.27 18.80 -85.12
N SER A 556 -241.88 17.77 -85.72
CA SER A 556 -242.72 17.69 -86.92
C SER A 556 -242.05 18.08 -88.25
N VAL A 557 -240.86 18.72 -88.27
CA VAL A 557 -240.48 19.41 -89.52
C VAL A 557 -239.02 19.34 -89.91
N SER A 558 -238.06 19.68 -89.06
CA SER A 558 -237.16 20.66 -89.66
C SER A 558 -235.88 20.17 -90.30
N GLY A 559 -235.44 18.93 -90.06
CA GLY A 559 -234.37 18.33 -90.85
C GLY A 559 -233.17 19.25 -91.03
N ALA A 560 -232.58 19.13 -92.22
CA ALA A 560 -231.81 20.19 -92.82
C ALA A 560 -230.67 20.70 -91.91
N TYR A 561 -229.43 20.27 -92.08
CA TYR A 561 -228.70 20.61 -93.29
C TYR A 561 -227.24 20.83 -92.86
N LYS A 562 -226.32 20.06 -93.46
CA LYS A 562 -225.06 20.55 -94.07
C LYS A 562 -223.87 20.97 -93.17
N ARG A 563 -222.72 20.27 -93.29
CA ARG A 563 -221.54 20.49 -94.22
C ARG A 563 -220.60 21.60 -93.70
N SER A 564 -219.27 21.57 -93.74
CA SER A 564 -218.24 20.69 -94.33
C SER A 564 -216.85 21.31 -94.12
N LEU A 565 -215.84 20.51 -93.71
CA LEU A 565 -214.51 20.38 -94.35
C LEU A 565 -213.94 19.01 -93.90
N PRO A 566 -213.21 18.26 -94.76
CA PRO A 566 -213.72 17.01 -95.31
C PRO A 566 -213.09 15.72 -94.76
N ALA A 567 -213.97 14.79 -94.39
CA ALA A 567 -213.89 13.30 -94.39
C ALA A 567 -212.63 12.56 -93.84
N GLN A 568 -212.88 11.83 -92.72
CA GLN A 568 -212.25 10.56 -92.27
C GLN A 568 -210.78 10.66 -91.79
N PHE A 569 -210.31 10.06 -90.70
CA PHE A 569 -210.59 8.78 -90.03
C PHE A 569 -210.32 8.86 -88.51
N GLY A 570 -210.93 7.94 -87.76
CA GLY A 570 -210.55 7.59 -86.38
C GLY A 570 -211.73 7.73 -85.42
N ILE A 571 -212.76 6.88 -85.47
CA ILE A 571 -212.83 5.59 -84.71
C ILE A 571 -212.74 5.90 -83.22
N SER A 572 -213.70 5.66 -82.32
CA SER A 572 -214.83 4.74 -82.21
C SER A 572 -215.70 5.32 -81.07
N LEU A 573 -217.02 5.50 -81.20
CA LEU A 573 -218.04 4.57 -80.69
C LEU A 573 -217.67 3.88 -79.36
N ASP A 574 -218.30 4.31 -78.27
CA ASP A 574 -219.40 3.58 -77.59
C ASP A 574 -219.95 4.44 -76.42
N ALA A 575 -221.26 4.65 -76.31
CA ALA A 575 -222.18 3.78 -75.59
C ALA A 575 -221.70 3.58 -74.13
N ILE A 576 -222.42 4.05 -73.12
CA ILE A 576 -223.59 3.37 -72.58
C ILE A 576 -224.14 4.31 -71.49
N HIS A 577 -225.35 4.80 -71.71
CA HIS A 577 -226.53 4.56 -70.86
C HIS A 577 -226.60 5.33 -69.55
N THR A 578 -227.80 5.90 -69.35
CA THR A 578 -228.61 5.97 -68.11
C THR A 578 -227.94 6.69 -66.93
N THR A 579 -228.54 7.64 -66.20
CA THR A 579 -229.94 8.02 -65.94
C THR A 579 -229.88 9.38 -65.25
#